data_AF-A0A0R3WYX5-F1
#
_entry.id   AF-A0A0R3WYX5-F1
#
_cell.length_a   1.000
_cell.length_b   1.000
_cell.length_c   1.000
_cell.angle_alpha   90.00
_cell.angle_beta   90.00
_cell.angle_gamma   90.00
#
_symmetry.space_group_name_H-M   'P 1'
#
loop_
_entity.id
_entity.type
_entity.pdbx_description
1 polymer ?
#
loop_
_entity_poly.entity_id
_entity_poly.type
_entity_poly.pdbx_seq_one_letter_code
_entity_poly.pdbx_strand_id
1 'polypeptide(L)'
;LSKILPEAMIAFLENHPPEKFAEIFLGNFDTPEAIWNQEMRRFMISRLAAHLADFTPRLKSNVRSIYHHIGIPRIVYEQLEGELFCNRYYLRHFCDTARFPDWPVKDPIALLRDILAFWRVETEKKPSRITYEDSLRELGLEASQLNE
;
A
#
# COMPACT_ATOMS: atom_id res chain seq x y z
N LEU A 1 -6.72 0.72 9.81
CA LEU A 1 -5.56 1.46 9.25
C LEU A 1 -5.04 0.81 7.97
N SER A 2 -4.93 -0.52 7.89
CA SER A 2 -4.47 -1.29 6.69
C SER A 2 -5.21 -1.06 5.38
N LYS A 3 -6.41 -0.48 5.41
CA LYS A 3 -7.15 -0.08 4.20
C LYS A 3 -6.84 1.34 3.74
N ILE A 4 -6.31 2.18 4.62
CA ILE A 4 -6.08 3.61 4.36
C ILE A 4 -4.59 3.85 4.14
N LEU A 5 -3.74 3.38 5.05
CA LEU A 5 -2.30 3.60 5.00
C LEU A 5 -1.58 2.44 4.31
N PRO A 6 -0.45 2.71 3.63
CA PRO A 6 0.47 1.68 3.20
C PRO A 6 0.96 0.82 4.36
N GLU A 7 1.30 -0.43 4.06
CA GLU A 7 1.80 -1.38 5.07
C GLU A 7 3.08 -0.88 5.74
N ALA A 8 4.00 -0.27 4.98
CA ALA A 8 5.21 0.34 5.50
C ALA A 8 4.93 1.43 6.55
N MET A 9 3.92 2.27 6.34
CA MET A 9 3.54 3.32 7.30
C MET A 9 2.97 2.74 8.59
N ILE A 10 2.26 1.61 8.51
CA ILE A 10 1.72 0.91 9.68
C ILE A 10 2.86 0.24 10.45
N ALA A 11 3.75 -0.47 9.74
CA ALA A 11 4.95 -1.04 10.33
C ALA A 11 5.81 0.06 10.97
N PHE A 12 5.92 1.23 10.35
CA PHE A 12 6.67 2.36 10.92
C PHE A 12 6.03 2.86 12.21
N LEU A 13 4.70 3.03 12.24
CA LEU A 13 3.93 3.45 13.41
C LEU A 13 4.11 2.48 14.60
N GLU A 14 4.15 1.18 14.34
CA GLU A 14 4.30 0.16 15.38
C GLU A 14 5.73 0.08 15.96
N ASN A 15 6.72 0.56 15.22
CA ASN A 15 8.13 0.34 15.53
C ASN A 15 8.92 1.58 15.94
N HIS A 16 8.33 2.76 15.79
CA HIS A 16 8.95 4.04 16.07
C HIS A 16 8.13 4.87 17.06
N PRO A 17 8.78 5.82 17.77
CA PRO A 17 8.07 6.78 18.61
C PRO A 17 7.05 7.61 17.81
N PRO A 18 5.95 8.04 18.44
CA PRO A 18 4.89 8.80 17.79
C PRO A 18 5.38 10.12 17.19
N GLU A 19 6.41 10.75 17.78
CA GLU A 19 7.00 11.98 17.27
C GLU A 19 7.64 11.76 15.89
N LYS A 20 8.39 10.66 15.74
CA LYS A 20 9.03 10.29 14.47
C LYS A 20 7.99 9.89 13.43
N PHE A 21 6.93 9.20 13.83
CA PHE A 21 5.82 8.91 12.92
C PHE A 21 5.13 10.20 12.45
N ALA A 22 4.87 11.16 13.34
CA ALA A 22 4.24 12.42 12.97
C ALA A 22 5.11 13.20 11.98
N GLU A 23 6.43 13.22 12.18
CA GLU A 23 7.39 13.79 11.25
C GLU A 23 7.26 13.15 9.85
N ILE A 24 7.32 11.81 9.77
CA ILE A 24 7.18 11.10 8.49
C ILE A 24 5.82 11.36 7.85
N PHE A 25 4.76 11.23 8.64
CA PHE A 25 3.39 11.37 8.18
C PHE A 25 3.12 12.75 7.60
N LEU A 26 3.77 13.81 8.12
CA LEU A 26 3.62 15.21 7.70
C LEU A 26 4.68 15.70 6.70
N GLY A 27 5.83 15.03 6.58
CA GLY A 27 6.87 15.38 5.61
C GLY A 27 6.82 14.59 4.30
N ASN A 28 7.90 14.62 3.53
CA ASN A 28 8.07 13.84 2.31
C ASN A 28 9.28 12.93 2.49
N PHE A 29 9.06 11.63 2.42
CA PHE A 29 10.07 10.63 2.70
C PHE A 29 10.10 9.61 1.57
N ASP A 30 11.31 9.34 1.12
CA ASP A 30 11.63 8.33 0.12
C ASP A 30 12.86 7.58 0.64
N THR A 31 12.59 6.61 1.52
CA THR A 31 13.61 5.84 2.23
C THR A 31 13.29 4.36 2.15
N PRO A 32 14.27 3.46 2.38
CA PRO A 32 14.01 2.03 2.43
C PRO A 32 12.93 1.62 3.42
N GLU A 33 12.72 2.36 4.52
CA GLU A 33 11.70 2.04 5.53
C GLU A 33 10.32 2.60 5.22
N ALA A 34 10.25 3.75 4.54
CA ALA A 34 9.00 4.44 4.27
C ALA A 34 9.10 5.27 2.99
N ILE A 35 8.15 5.01 2.10
CA ILE A 35 7.86 5.82 0.91
C ILE A 35 6.52 6.50 1.19
N TRP A 36 6.56 7.79 1.48
CA TRP A 36 5.38 8.60 1.79
C TRP A 36 5.60 10.04 1.38
N ASN A 37 4.80 10.52 0.44
CA ASN A 37 4.91 11.88 -0.07
C ASN A 37 3.58 12.64 0.02
N GLN A 38 3.65 13.94 -0.30
CA GLN A 38 2.52 14.85 -0.26
C GLN A 38 1.38 14.40 -1.19
N GLU A 39 1.69 13.80 -2.34
CA GLU A 39 0.70 13.32 -3.29
C GLU A 39 -0.09 12.14 -2.70
N MET A 40 0.60 11.15 -2.14
CA MET A 40 -0.02 10.02 -1.44
C MET A 40 -0.91 10.52 -0.29
N ARG A 41 -0.44 11.49 0.50
CA ARG A 41 -1.25 12.09 1.57
C ARG A 41 -2.49 12.79 1.04
N ARG A 42 -2.36 13.61 -0.01
CA ARG A 42 -3.50 14.30 -0.64
C ARG A 42 -4.50 13.30 -1.20
N PHE A 43 -4.02 12.24 -1.84
CA PHE A 43 -4.85 11.17 -2.37
C PHE A 43 -5.62 10.47 -1.25
N MET A 44 -4.95 10.11 -0.16
CA MET A 44 -5.59 9.53 1.03
C MET A 44 -6.72 10.42 1.57
N ILE A 45 -6.44 11.73 1.75
CA ILE A 45 -7.42 12.70 2.24
C ILE A 45 -8.61 12.80 1.28
N SER A 46 -8.36 12.85 -0.03
CA SER A 46 -9.39 12.89 -1.07
C SER A 46 -10.32 11.66 -1.00
N ARG A 47 -9.75 10.45 -0.88
CA ARG A 47 -10.54 9.21 -0.78
C ARG A 47 -11.39 9.17 0.49
N LEU A 48 -10.86 9.64 1.62
CA LEU A 48 -11.61 9.74 2.87
C LEU A 48 -12.72 10.79 2.79
N ALA A 49 -12.44 11.95 2.18
CA ALA A 49 -13.43 13.00 1.98
C ALA A 49 -14.58 12.52 1.07
N ALA A 50 -14.27 11.81 -0.01
CA ALA A 50 -15.27 11.19 -0.89
C ALA A 50 -16.12 10.15 -0.14
N HIS A 51 -15.51 9.32 0.70
CA HIS A 51 -16.24 8.35 1.52
C HIS A 51 -17.21 9.00 2.52
N LEU A 52 -16.86 10.19 3.01
CA LEU A 52 -17.67 10.96 3.97
C LEU A 52 -18.55 12.03 3.31
N ALA A 53 -18.57 12.12 1.98
CA ALA A 53 -19.20 13.21 1.24
C ALA A 53 -20.70 13.30 1.52
N ASP A 54 -21.40 12.18 1.65
CA ASP A 54 -22.84 12.14 1.92
C ASP A 54 -23.18 12.44 3.38
N PHE A 55 -22.28 12.10 4.30
CA PHE A 55 -22.52 12.27 5.73
C PHE A 55 -22.19 13.67 6.23
N THR A 56 -21.11 14.28 5.73
CA THR A 56 -20.66 15.61 6.12
C THR A 56 -21.76 16.69 6.06
N PRO A 57 -22.53 16.85 4.96
CA PRO A 57 -23.62 17.82 4.90
C PRO A 57 -24.78 17.47 5.83
N ARG A 58 -25.10 16.18 5.99
CA ARG A 58 -26.16 15.72 6.93
C ARG A 58 -25.82 16.09 8.38
N LEU A 59 -24.56 15.90 8.77
CA LEU A 59 -24.07 16.27 10.10
C LEU A 59 -24.13 17.79 10.32
N LYS A 60 -23.77 18.59 9.30
CA LYS A 60 -23.88 20.06 9.36
C LYS A 60 -25.32 20.53 9.56
N SER A 61 -26.28 19.90 8.89
CA SER A 61 -27.71 20.24 9.03
C SER A 61 -28.33 19.74 10.33
N ASN A 62 -27.86 18.62 10.86
CA ASN A 62 -28.34 18.06 12.12
C ASN A 62 -27.18 17.40 12.89
N VAL A 63 -26.77 18.05 13.97
CA VAL A 63 -25.70 17.59 14.87
C VAL A 63 -26.00 16.27 15.59
N ARG A 64 -27.27 15.83 15.61
CA ARG A 64 -27.69 14.52 16.13
C ARG A 64 -27.72 13.42 15.08
N SER A 65 -27.29 13.70 13.84
CA SER A 65 -27.23 12.69 12.78
C SER A 65 -26.29 11.56 13.17
N ILE A 66 -26.79 10.33 13.16
CA ILE A 66 -26.00 9.13 13.45
C ILE A 66 -25.22 8.73 12.20
N TYR A 67 -23.91 8.54 12.34
CA TYR A 67 -23.09 7.93 11.31
C TYR A 67 -23.29 6.41 11.34
N HIS A 68 -23.90 5.86 10.30
CA HIS A 68 -23.90 4.42 10.08
C HIS A 68 -22.58 4.03 9.43
N HIS A 69 -21.76 3.28 10.14
CA HIS A 69 -20.45 2.89 9.65
C HIS A 69 -20.56 2.07 8.35
N ILE A 70 -19.92 2.57 7.30
CA ILE A 70 -19.73 1.87 6.03
C ILE A 70 -18.26 1.44 5.95
N GLY A 71 -17.99 0.26 5.40
CA GLY A 71 -16.62 -0.21 5.23
C GLY A 71 -15.82 0.73 4.33
N ILE A 72 -14.68 1.22 4.82
CA ILE A 72 -13.78 2.06 4.02
C ILE A 72 -13.15 1.18 2.91
N PRO A 73 -13.20 1.58 1.64
CA PRO A 73 -12.54 0.86 0.56
C PRO A 73 -11.01 0.92 0.73
N ARG A 74 -10.31 -0.12 0.25
CA ARG A 74 -8.85 -0.11 0.25
C ARG A 74 -8.35 0.99 -0.69
N ILE A 75 -7.43 1.82 -0.20
CA ILE A 75 -6.69 2.79 -0.99
C ILE A 75 -5.48 2.08 -1.58
N VAL A 76 -5.35 2.12 -2.90
CA VAL A 76 -4.19 1.61 -3.64
C VAL A 76 -3.40 2.83 -4.10
N TYR A 77 -2.10 2.83 -3.81
CA TYR A 77 -1.20 3.94 -4.14
C TYR A 77 -0.37 3.56 -5.36
N GLU A 78 -0.53 4.30 -6.45
CA GLU A 78 0.23 4.10 -7.70
C GLU A 78 1.74 4.26 -7.48
N GLN A 79 2.14 5.13 -6.55
CA GLN A 79 3.55 5.35 -6.18
C GLN A 79 4.24 4.10 -5.61
N LEU A 80 3.46 3.10 -5.17
CA LEU A 80 3.96 1.84 -4.61
C LEU A 80 3.79 0.68 -5.59
N GLU A 81 3.41 0.95 -6.84
CA GLU A 81 3.26 -0.09 -7.85
C GLU A 81 4.64 -0.71 -8.17
N GLY A 82 4.71 -2.05 -8.07
CA GLY A 82 5.96 -2.79 -8.28
C GLY A 82 6.95 -2.72 -7.10
N GLU A 83 6.62 -2.01 -6.02
CA GLU A 83 7.44 -2.02 -4.81
C GLU A 83 7.19 -3.29 -3.99
N LEU A 84 8.27 -4.02 -3.69
CA LEU A 84 8.22 -5.20 -2.82
C LEU A 84 8.52 -4.76 -1.39
N PHE A 85 7.50 -4.79 -0.54
CA PHE A 85 7.64 -4.54 0.89
C PHE A 85 7.79 -5.87 1.63
N CYS A 86 8.90 -6.05 2.36
CA CYS A 86 9.14 -7.24 3.17
C CYS A 86 9.64 -6.85 4.55
N ASN A 87 9.00 -7.38 5.59
CA ASN A 87 9.25 -7.07 7.00
C ASN A 87 9.11 -5.56 7.33
N ARG A 88 10.16 -4.77 7.10
CA ARG A 88 10.23 -3.32 7.40
C ARG A 88 10.77 -2.49 6.24
N TYR A 89 11.17 -3.12 5.14
CA TYR A 89 11.91 -2.46 4.09
C TYR A 89 11.29 -2.68 2.72
N TYR A 90 11.32 -1.65 1.90
CA TYR A 90 11.14 -1.71 0.46
C TYR A 90 12.40 -2.27 -0.17
N LEU A 91 12.33 -3.48 -0.71
CA LEU A 91 13.51 -4.22 -1.17
C LEU A 91 14.24 -3.50 -2.31
N ARG A 92 13.51 -2.80 -3.19
CA ARG A 92 14.11 -2.00 -4.27
C ARG A 92 15.02 -0.91 -3.71
N HIS A 93 14.51 -0.14 -2.75
CA HIS A 93 15.24 0.95 -2.10
C HIS A 93 16.36 0.41 -1.19
N PHE A 94 16.11 -0.72 -0.52
CA PHE A 94 17.10 -1.37 0.33
C PHE A 94 18.30 -1.91 -0.45
N CYS A 95 18.09 -2.42 -1.67
CA CYS A 95 19.16 -2.89 -2.54
C CYS A 95 19.89 -1.76 -3.30
N ASP A 96 19.38 -0.53 -3.26
CA ASP A 96 20.00 0.61 -3.92
C ASP A 96 21.15 1.17 -3.08
N THR A 97 22.31 0.54 -3.20
CA THR A 97 23.54 0.92 -2.49
C THR A 97 24.14 2.25 -2.97
N ALA A 98 23.70 2.76 -4.13
CA ALA A 98 24.14 4.07 -4.62
C ALA A 98 23.41 5.22 -3.92
N ARG A 99 22.09 5.07 -3.70
CA ARG A 99 21.29 6.07 -2.98
C ARG A 99 21.35 5.90 -1.46
N PHE A 100 21.43 4.67 -0.97
CA PHE A 100 21.37 4.35 0.46
C PHE A 100 22.54 3.44 0.87
N PRO A 101 23.78 3.96 0.91
CA PRO A 101 24.92 3.18 1.40
C PRO A 101 24.76 2.87 2.89
N ASP A 102 25.08 1.63 3.28
CA ASP A 102 25.14 1.17 4.67
C ASP A 102 23.85 1.40 5.50
N TRP A 103 22.66 1.24 4.90
CA TRP A 103 21.41 1.43 5.62
C TRP A 103 21.30 0.48 6.83
N PRO A 104 21.01 0.99 8.04
CA PRO A 104 21.03 0.17 9.25
C PRO A 104 19.88 -0.83 9.26
N VAL A 105 20.21 -2.11 9.44
CA VAL A 105 19.24 -3.19 9.60
C VAL A 105 19.09 -3.51 11.08
N LYS A 106 17.89 -3.32 11.63
CA LYS A 106 17.63 -3.54 13.06
C LYS A 106 17.76 -5.01 13.48
N ASP A 107 17.19 -5.92 12.68
CA ASP A 107 17.27 -7.38 12.89
C ASP A 107 17.56 -8.09 11.56
N PRO A 108 18.84 -8.34 11.25
CA PRO A 108 19.23 -8.98 10.00
C PRO A 108 18.74 -10.42 9.86
N ILE A 109 18.59 -11.14 10.98
CA ILE A 109 18.21 -12.56 10.97
C ILE A 109 16.71 -12.68 10.65
N ALA A 110 15.87 -11.88 11.31
CA ALA A 110 14.45 -11.85 11.02
C ALA A 110 14.17 -11.40 9.58
N LEU A 111 14.88 -10.36 9.11
CA LEU A 111 14.76 -9.89 7.74
C LEU A 111 15.09 -10.98 6.73
N LEU A 112 16.24 -11.66 6.87
CA LEU A 112 16.65 -12.70 5.94
C LEU A 112 15.65 -13.86 5.91
N ARG A 113 15.19 -14.31 7.07
CA ARG A 113 14.18 -15.38 7.17
C ARG A 113 12.91 -15.01 6.41
N ASP A 114 12.42 -13.79 6.59
CA ASP A 114 11.17 -13.34 5.99
C ASP A 114 11.32 -13.13 4.47
N ILE A 115 12.47 -12.64 4.01
CA ILE A 115 12.80 -12.56 2.58
C ILE A 115 12.84 -13.95 1.96
N LEU A 116 13.50 -14.93 2.60
CA LEU A 116 13.56 -16.30 2.10
C LEU A 116 12.17 -16.95 2.06
N ALA A 117 11.33 -16.69 3.06
CA ALA A 117 9.95 -17.15 3.08
C ALA A 117 9.13 -16.53 1.94
N PHE A 118 9.28 -15.22 1.71
CA PHE A 118 8.62 -14.51 0.62
C PHE A 118 9.07 -15.02 -0.75
N TRP A 119 10.39 -15.17 -0.95
CA TRP A 119 10.96 -15.74 -2.17
C TRP A 119 10.39 -17.13 -2.44
N ARG A 120 10.35 -18.00 -1.43
CA ARG A 120 9.83 -19.36 -1.57
C ARG A 120 8.40 -19.35 -2.09
N VAL A 121 7.54 -18.50 -1.54
CA VAL A 121 6.15 -18.33 -2.01
C VAL A 121 6.12 -17.87 -3.47
N GLU A 122 6.95 -16.90 -3.85
CA GLU A 122 7.04 -16.43 -5.25
C GLU A 122 7.51 -17.54 -6.20
N THR A 123 8.45 -18.40 -5.79
CA THR A 123 8.91 -19.53 -6.62
C THR A 123 7.90 -20.68 -6.72
N GLU A 124 7.05 -20.84 -5.69
CA GLU A 124 6.00 -21.86 -5.67
C GLU A 124 4.74 -21.41 -6.45
N LYS A 125 4.64 -20.12 -6.83
CA LYS A 125 3.58 -19.64 -7.73
C LYS A 125 3.69 -20.34 -9.08
N LYS A 126 2.77 -21.28 -9.29
CA LYS A 126 2.63 -21.96 -10.58
C LYS A 126 2.21 -20.92 -11.63
N PRO A 127 2.79 -20.93 -12.84
CA PRO A 127 2.30 -20.10 -13.93
C PRO A 127 0.82 -20.40 -14.16
N SER A 128 0.05 -19.35 -14.46
CA SER A 128 -1.37 -19.46 -14.80
C SER A 128 -1.56 -20.55 -15.85
N ARG A 129 -2.32 -21.59 -15.51
CA ARG A 129 -2.59 -22.71 -16.44
C ARG A 129 -3.51 -22.31 -17.59
N ILE A 130 -4.25 -21.22 -17.40
CA ILE A 130 -5.21 -20.68 -18.34
C ILE A 130 -4.46 -19.64 -19.19
N THR A 131 -4.43 -19.87 -20.50
CA THR A 131 -3.87 -18.89 -21.44
C THR A 131 -4.79 -17.67 -21.56
N TYR A 132 -4.31 -16.60 -22.18
CA TYR A 132 -5.14 -15.41 -22.44
C TYR A 132 -6.42 -15.77 -23.21
N GLU A 133 -6.31 -16.63 -24.22
CA GLU A 133 -7.45 -17.12 -25.01
C GLU A 133 -8.43 -17.96 -24.20
N ASP A 134 -7.91 -18.82 -23.30
CA ASP A 134 -8.76 -19.61 -22.41
C ASP A 134 -9.50 -18.73 -21.39
N SER A 135 -8.85 -17.67 -20.91
CA SER A 135 -9.48 -16.68 -20.01
C SER A 135 -10.63 -15.95 -20.71
N LEU A 136 -10.44 -15.57 -21.98
CA LEU A 136 -11.48 -14.93 -22.79
C LEU A 136 -12.67 -15.85 -23.03
N ARG A 137 -12.40 -17.12 -23.34
CA ARG A 137 -13.42 -18.14 -23.53
C ARG A 137 -14.25 -18.36 -22.26
N GLU A 138 -13.62 -18.42 -21.09
CA GLU A 138 -14.30 -18.61 -19.81
C GLU A 138 -15.17 -17.38 -19.43
N LEU A 139 -14.70 -16.18 -19.77
CA LEU A 139 -15.45 -14.94 -19.55
C LEU A 139 -16.55 -14.69 -20.59
N GLY A 140 -16.65 -15.53 -21.63
CA GLY A 140 -17.60 -15.36 -22.73
C GLY A 140 -17.32 -14.12 -23.58
N LEU A 141 -16.05 -13.69 -23.63
CA LEU A 141 -15.61 -12.50 -24.36
C LEU A 141 -14.88 -12.91 -25.65
N GLU A 142 -15.15 -12.19 -26.73
CA GLU A 142 -14.41 -12.30 -27.98
C GLU A 142 -13.21 -11.34 -27.96
N ALA A 143 -12.04 -11.75 -28.47
CA ALA A 143 -10.84 -10.90 -28.50
C ALA A 143 -11.05 -9.58 -29.28
N SER A 144 -12.04 -9.54 -30.18
CA SER A 144 -12.46 -8.36 -30.93
C SER A 144 -13.17 -7.29 -30.08
N GLN A 145 -13.70 -7.64 -28.90
CA GLN A 145 -14.46 -6.74 -28.03
C GLN A 145 -13.58 -5.94 -27.05
N LEU A 146 -12.27 -6.24 -26.98
CA LEU A 146 -11.32 -5.61 -26.06
C LEU A 146 -10.40 -4.58 -26.73
N ASN A 147 -10.51 -4.42 -28.05
CA ASN A 147 -9.69 -3.50 -28.85
C ASN A 147 -10.47 -2.23 -29.26
N GLU A 148 -11.20 -1.61 -28.32
CA GLU A 148 -11.75 -0.24 -28.46
C GLU A 148 -11.21 0.68 -27.36
#